data_AF-A0A7V5G8D7-F1
#
_entry.id   AF-A0A7V5G8D7-F1
#
_cell.length_a   1.000
_cell.length_b   1.000
_cell.length_c   1.000
_cell.angle_alpha   90.00
_cell.angle_beta   90.00
_cell.angle_gamma   90.00
#
_symmetry.space_group_name_H-M   'P 1'
#
loop_
_entity.id
_entity.type
_entity.pdbx_description
1 polymer ?
#
loop_
_entity_poly.entity_id
_entity_poly.type
_entity_poly.pdbx_seq_one_letter_code
_entity_poly.pdbx_strand_id
1 'polypeptide(L)' 'MEQLGSTLIYALLGLVVFMISLMVMEVITKFSIRKKVADEGNIAVAIVLASVIASLGMIISSALQ' A
#
# COMPACT_ATOMS: atom_id res chain seq x y z
N MET A 1 -24.44 4.22 -15.98
CA MET A 1 -24.06 5.18 -14.92
C MET A 1 -23.86 4.49 -13.57
N GLU A 2 -24.65 3.48 -13.19
CA GLU A 2 -24.47 2.78 -11.90
C GLU A 2 -23.11 2.07 -11.73
N GLN A 3 -22.57 1.49 -12.80
CA GLN A 3 -21.25 0.81 -12.78
C GLN A 3 -20.06 1.77 -12.55
N LEU A 4 -20.20 3.06 -12.90
CA LEU A 4 -19.14 4.04 -12.66
C LEU A 4 -19.11 4.46 -11.18
N GLY A 5 -20.28 4.56 -10.55
CA GLY A 5 -20.40 4.89 -9.13
C GLY A 5 -19.79 3.82 -8.23
N SER A 6 -20.10 2.54 -8.47
CA SER A 6 -19.52 1.43 -7.71
C SER A 6 -18.01 1.30 -7.92
N THR A 7 -17.53 1.43 -9.15
CA THR A 7 -16.09 1.41 -9.47
C THR A 7 -15.34 2.51 -8.72
N LEU A 8 -15.88 3.73 -8.68
CA LEU A 8 -15.26 4.84 -7.94
C LEU A 8 -15.16 4.54 -6.44
N ILE A 9 -16.24 3.99 -5.86
CA ILE A 9 -16.30 3.65 -4.44
C ILE A 9 -15.25 2.58 -4.10
N TYR A 10 -15.17 1.49 -4.87
CA TYR A 10 -14.19 0.45 -4.62
C TYR A 10 -12.75 0.91 -4.86
N ALA A 11 -12.51 1.77 -5.84
CA ALA A 11 -11.18 2.37 -6.06
C ALA A 11 -10.76 3.25 -4.87
N LEU A 12 -11.66 4.08 -4.35
CA LEU A 12 -11.45 4.88 -3.13
C LEU A 12 -11.21 3.98 -1.91
N LEU A 13 -11.98 2.91 -1.77
CA LEU A 13 -11.82 1.95 -0.67
C LEU A 13 -10.45 1.27 -0.73
N GLY A 14 -10.01 0.85 -1.93
CA GLY A 14 -8.68 0.30 -2.17
C GLY A 14 -7.57 1.28 -1.81
N LEU A 15 -7.71 2.56 -2.18
CA LEU A 15 -6.76 3.60 -1.81
C LEU A 15 -6.66 3.80 -0.28
N VAL A 16 -7.80 3.80 0.41
CA VAL A 16 -7.84 3.90 1.87
C VAL A 16 -7.14 2.70 2.52
N VAL A 17 -7.45 1.48 2.07
CA VAL A 17 -6.78 0.26 2.54
C VAL A 17 -5.28 0.33 2.31
N PHE A 18 -4.85 0.77 1.12
CA PHE A 18 -3.44 0.94 0.79
C PHE A 18 -2.72 1.89 1.77
N MET A 19 -3.28 3.06 2.04
CA MET A 19 -2.70 4.01 2.99
C MET A 19 -2.63 3.46 4.42
N ILE A 20 -3.70 2.77 4.86
CA ILE A 20 -3.73 2.14 6.18
C ILE A 20 -2.64 1.06 6.28
N SER A 21 -2.46 0.21 5.26
CA SER A 21 -1.43 -0.81 5.27
C SER A 21 -0.02 -0.24 5.38
N LEU A 22 0.28 0.89 4.73
CA LEU A 22 1.57 1.56 4.87
C LEU A 22 1.77 2.14 6.28
N MET A 23 0.76 2.78 6.87
CA MET A 23 0.82 3.26 8.26
C MET A 23 1.01 2.10 9.25
N VAL A 24 0.25 1.01 9.07
CA VAL A 24 0.38 -0.20 9.91
C VAL A 24 1.79 -0.76 9.81
N MET A 25 2.41 -0.75 8.63
CA MET A 25 3.78 -1.20 8.48
C MET A 25 4.76 -0.34 9.29
N GLU A 26 4.67 0.98 9.25
CA GLU A 26 5.53 1.87 10.07
C GLU A 26 5.34 1.61 11.57
N VAL A 27 4.10 1.38 12.01
CA VAL A 27 3.80 1.07 13.42
C VAL A 27 4.38 -0.27 13.85
N ILE A 28 4.20 -1.33 13.03
CA ILE A 28 4.68 -2.68 13.33
C ILE A 28 6.21 -2.74 13.33
N THR A 29 6.84 -2.12 12.34
CA THR A 29 8.30 -2.16 12.18
C THR A 29 9.04 -1.31 13.23
N LYS A 30 8.34 -0.38 13.90
CA LYS A 30 8.90 0.51 14.95
C LYS A 30 10.10 1.34 14.48
N PHE A 31 10.26 1.55 13.17
CA PHE A 31 11.24 2.46 12.59
C PHE A 31 10.62 3.21 11.42
N SER A 32 11.16 4.39 11.11
CA SER A 32 10.73 5.12 9.91
C SER A 32 11.28 4.44 8.67
N ILE A 33 10.39 3.89 7.85
CA ILE A 33 10.72 3.29 6.54
C ILE A 33 11.35 4.35 5.64
N ARG A 34 10.78 5.57 5.64
CA ARG A 34 11.31 6.72 4.89
C ARG A 34 12.77 6.98 5.26
N LYS A 35 13.11 7.05 6.55
CA LYS A 35 14.50 7.25 6.99
C LYS A 35 15.41 6.12 6.52
N LYS A 36 14.97 4.87 6.66
CA LYS A 36 15.75 3.69 6.25
C LYS A 36 16.01 3.65 4.75
N VAL A 37 15.04 4.02 3.92
CA VAL A 37 15.15 3.96 2.46
C VAL A 37 15.82 5.22 1.89
N ALA A 38 15.33 6.41 2.27
CA ALA A 38 15.77 7.66 1.67
C ALA A 38 17.08 8.20 2.25
N ASP A 39 17.27 8.09 3.58
CA ASP A 39 18.43 8.70 4.25
C ASP A 39 19.57 7.68 4.42
N GLU A 40 19.25 6.43 4.77
CA GLU A 40 20.25 5.38 5.04
C GLU A 40 20.52 4.46 3.84
N GLY A 41 19.74 4.55 2.75
CA GLY A 41 19.94 3.73 1.55
C GLY A 41 19.75 2.23 1.76
N ASN A 42 18.93 1.82 2.72
CA ASN A 42 18.72 0.40 3.04
C ASN A 42 17.87 -0.29 1.96
N ILE A 43 18.56 -0.96 1.03
CA ILE A 43 17.96 -1.68 -0.09
C ILE A 43 17.03 -2.82 0.39
N ALA A 44 17.36 -3.49 1.50
CA ALA A 44 16.53 -4.58 2.01
C ALA A 44 15.13 -4.08 2.41
N VAL A 45 15.06 -2.95 3.12
CA VAL A 45 13.78 -2.32 3.48
C VAL A 45 13.04 -1.82 2.24
N ALA A 46 13.75 -1.29 1.23
CA ALA A 46 13.14 -0.86 -0.02
C ALA A 46 12.50 -2.02 -0.79
N ILE A 47 13.16 -3.19 -0.85
CA ILE A 47 12.61 -4.39 -1.48
C ILE A 47 11.35 -4.85 -0.75
N VAL A 48 11.38 -4.90 0.58
CA VAL A 48 10.20 -5.28 1.39
C VAL A 48 9.04 -4.32 1.15
N LEU A 49 9.30 -3.01 1.13
CA LEU A 49 8.28 -2.00 0.83
C LEU A 49 7.68 -2.22 -0.57
N ALA A 50 8.51 -2.46 -1.58
CA ALA A 50 8.07 -2.75 -2.94
C ALA A 50 7.21 -4.03 -3.03
N SER A 51 7.61 -5.10 -2.33
CA SER A 51 6.85 -6.35 -2.28
C SER A 51 5.47 -6.17 -1.65
N VAL A 52 5.36 -5.38 -0.56
CA VAL A 52 4.06 -5.12 0.06
C VAL A 52 3.18 -4.25 -0.81
N ILE A 53 3.73 -3.20 -1.44
CA ILE A 53 2.96 -2.36 -2.38
C ILE A 53 2.43 -3.21 -3.54
N ALA A 54 3.26 -4.09 -4.11
CA ALA A 54 2.85 -4.99 -5.18
C ALA A 54 1.76 -5.97 -4.73
N SER A 55 1.92 -6.59 -3.55
CA SER A 55 0.93 -7.52 -2.99
C SER A 55 -0.42 -6.82 -2.71
N LEU A 56 -0.41 -5.62 -2.15
CA LEU A 56 -1.61 -4.81 -1.93
C LEU A 56 -2.31 -4.48 -3.25
N GLY A 57 -1.55 -4.10 -4.28
CA GLY A 57 -2.08 -3.86 -5.61
C GLY A 57 -2.80 -5.07 -6.19
N MET A 58 -2.25 -6.28 -6.00
CA MET A 58 -2.89 -7.53 -6.43
C MET A 58 -4.18 -7.81 -5.65
N ILE A 59 -4.18 -7.63 -4.32
CA ILE A 59 -5.36 -7.85 -3.47
C ILE A 59 -6.49 -6.88 -3.86
N ILE A 60 -6.17 -5.60 -4.03
CA ILE A 60 -7.14 -4.58 -4.44
C ILE A 60 -7.65 -4.89 -5.85
N SER A 61 -6.76 -5.25 -6.79
CA SER A 61 -7.14 -5.63 -8.15
C SER A 61 -8.07 -6.85 -8.16
N SER A 62 -7.87 -7.83 -7.30
CA SER A 62 -8.77 -8.99 -7.18
C SER A 62 -10.13 -8.65 -6.59
N ALA A 63 -10.23 -7.58 -5.78
CA ALA A 63 -11.49 -7.13 -5.20
C ALA A 63 -12.34 -6.28 -6.17
N LEU A 64 -11.74 -5.76 -7.25
CA LEU A 64 -12.39 -4.92 -8.26
C LEU A 64 -12.99 -5.72 -9.44
N GLN A 65 -12.68 -7.02 -9.54
CA GLN A 65 -13.13 -7.91 -10.63
C GLN A 65 -14.60 -8.32 -10.50
#